data_AF-A0A060C8S1-F1
#
_entry.id   AF-A0A060C8S1-F1
#
_cell.length_a   1.000
_cell.length_b   1.000
_cell.length_c   1.000
_cell.angle_alpha   90.00
_cell.angle_beta   90.00
_cell.angle_gamma   90.00
#
_symmetry.space_group_name_H-M   'P 1'
#
loop_
_entity.id
_entity.type
_entity.pdbx_description
1 polymer ?
#
loop_
_entity_poly.entity_id
_entity_poly.type
_entity_poly.pdbx_seq_one_letter_code
_entity_poly.pdbx_strand_id
1 'polypeptide(L)' 'NKDASDLTLNEAATLAGLPNSPSYYDPTVNMDACVERRNHVLDRMLSMGDITQEEYDETVSEPITLNLGQL' A
#
# COMPACT_ATOMS: atom_id res chain seq x y z
N ASN A 1 -2.95 -10.04 13.63
CA ASN A 1 -1.86 -10.85 13.06
C ASN A 1 -2.39 -11.51 11.78
N LYS A 2 -2.14 -10.90 10.62
CA LYS A 2 -2.28 -11.57 9.32
C LYS A 2 -0.89 -12.03 8.91
N ASP A 3 -0.78 -13.22 8.31
CA ASP A 3 0.49 -13.65 7.72
C ASP A 3 0.80 -12.79 6.48
N ALA A 4 2.09 -12.65 6.15
CA ALA A 4 2.50 -11.84 5.00
C ALA A 4 1.90 -12.34 3.67
N SER A 5 1.57 -13.62 3.60
CA SER A 5 0.88 -14.26 2.46
C SER A 5 -0.62 -13.94 2.38
N ASP A 6 -1.24 -13.47 3.46
CA ASP A 6 -2.66 -13.13 3.53
C ASP A 6 -2.91 -11.63 3.35
N LEU A 7 -1.84 -10.86 3.08
CA LEU A 7 -1.95 -9.43 2.81
C LEU A 7 -2.58 -9.22 1.44
N THR A 8 -3.56 -8.31 1.38
CA THR A 8 -4.05 -7.84 0.09
C THR A 8 -2.97 -7.02 -0.61
N LEU A 9 -3.09 -6.87 -1.93
CA LEU A 9 -2.16 -6.05 -2.70
C LEU A 9 -2.08 -4.61 -2.17
N ASN A 10 -3.20 -4.07 -1.69
CA ASN A 10 -3.30 -2.76 -1.04
C ASN A 10 -2.49 -2.68 0.27
N GLU A 11 -2.64 -3.68 1.15
CA GLU A 11 -1.91 -3.76 2.42
C GLU A 11 -0.40 -3.96 2.18
N ALA A 12 -0.03 -4.84 1.25
CA ALA A 12 1.36 -5.11 0.90
C ALA A 12 2.06 -3.88 0.28
N ALA A 13 1.41 -3.19 -0.66
CA ALA A 13 1.95 -1.98 -1.29
C ALA A 13 2.11 -0.82 -0.30
N THR A 14 1.15 -0.68 0.63
CA THR A 14 1.22 0.33 1.69
C THR A 14 2.38 0.03 2.65
N LEU A 15 2.52 -1.22 3.10
CA LEU A 15 3.63 -1.65 3.96
C LEU A 15 5.00 -1.50 3.29
N ALA A 16 5.10 -1.79 1.99
CA ALA A 16 6.32 -1.61 1.21
C ALA A 16 6.69 -0.12 1.00
N GLY A 17 5.73 0.80 1.12
CA GLY A 17 5.93 2.24 1.00
C GLY A 17 6.54 2.91 2.24
N LEU A 18 6.25 2.37 3.43
CA LEU A 18 6.65 2.92 4.74
C LEU A 18 8.18 2.99 5.04
N PRO A 19 9.04 2.04 4.61
CA PRO A 19 10.45 2.03 5.00
C PRO A 19 11.24 3.28 4.58
N ASN A 20 10.80 3.96 3.53
CA ASN A 20 11.50 5.14 3.00
C ASN A 20 11.37 6.35 3.93
N SER A 21 10.24 6.50 4.63
CA SER A 21 10.01 7.55 5.64
C SER A 21 8.78 7.21 6.47
N PRO A 22 8.92 6.38 7.51
CA PRO A 22 7.78 5.84 8.24
C PRO A 22 6.92 6.92 8.88
N SER A 23 7.51 8.04 9.33
CA SER A 23 6.77 9.16 9.93
C SER A 23 6.07 10.07 8.92
N TYR A 24 6.56 10.14 7.67
CA TYR A 24 5.98 11.01 6.64
C TYR A 24 4.85 10.29 5.88
N TYR A 25 5.02 9.00 5.65
CA TYR A 25 4.02 8.14 5.00
C TYR A 25 3.10 7.45 5.99
N ASP A 26 3.15 7.86 7.27
CA ASP A 26 2.23 7.35 8.29
C ASP A 26 0.80 7.78 7.91
N PRO A 27 -0.10 6.83 7.59
CA PRO A 27 -1.47 7.16 7.22
C PRO A 27 -2.29 7.80 8.35
N THR A 28 -1.81 7.75 9.60
CA THR A 28 -2.42 8.48 10.74
C THR A 28 -1.99 9.95 10.80
N VAL A 29 -0.86 10.29 10.16
CA VAL A 29 -0.31 11.66 10.13
C VAL A 29 -0.59 12.33 8.79
N ASN A 30 -0.43 11.61 7.68
CA ASN A 30 -0.53 12.14 6.33
C ASN A 30 -1.06 11.08 5.36
N MET A 31 -2.39 10.96 5.31
CA MET A 31 -3.08 10.00 4.44
C MET A 31 -2.76 10.23 2.96
N ASP A 32 -2.71 11.49 2.51
CA ASP A 32 -2.45 11.82 1.10
C ASP A 32 -1.06 11.34 0.66
N ALA A 33 -0.03 11.60 1.47
CA ALA A 33 1.32 11.12 1.20
C ALA A 33 1.39 9.58 1.22
N CYS A 34 0.64 8.93 2.10
CA CYS A 34 0.54 7.48 2.16
C CYS A 34 -0.06 6.89 0.87
N VAL A 35 -1.16 7.48 0.37
CA VAL A 35 -1.80 7.09 -0.90
C VAL A 35 -0.86 7.30 -2.08
N GLU A 36 -0.21 8.45 -2.16
CA GLU A 36 0.77 8.73 -3.21
C GLU A 36 1.90 7.69 -3.20
N ARG A 37 2.40 7.34 -2.02
CA ARG A 37 3.48 6.36 -1.89
C ARG A 37 3.05 4.95 -2.25
N ARG A 38 1.85 4.53 -1.83
CA ARG A 38 1.26 3.25 -2.24
C ARG A 38 1.12 3.18 -3.75
N ASN A 39 0.58 4.22 -4.39
CA ASN A 39 0.41 4.27 -5.84
C ASN A 39 1.76 4.17 -6.58
N HIS A 40 2.81 4.80 -6.05
CA HIS A 40 4.16 4.65 -6.59
C HIS A 40 4.69 3.21 -6.46
N VAL A 41 4.38 2.50 -5.37
CA VAL A 41 4.75 1.09 -5.22
C VAL A 41 3.98 0.23 -6.23
N LEU A 42 2.67 0.45 -6.39
CA LEU A 42 1.84 -0.26 -7.36
C LEU A 42 2.31 -0.04 -8.80
N ASP A 43 2.67 1.19 -9.17
CA ASP A 43 3.24 1.51 -10.49
C ASP A 43 4.54 0.73 -10.72
N ARG A 44 5.37 0.61 -9.67
CA ARG A 44 6.59 -0.19 -9.75
C ARG A 44 6.28 -1.68 -9.92
N MET A 45 5.34 -2.23 -9.17
CA MET A 45 4.90 -3.63 -9.29
C MET A 45 4.35 -3.93 -10.69
N LEU A 46 3.55 -3.02 -11.23
CA LEU A 46 3.03 -3.10 -12.60
C LEU A 46 4.17 -3.08 -13.61
N SER A 47 5.14 -2.17 -13.46
CA SER A 47 6.30 -2.07 -14.36
C SER A 47 7.20 -3.32 -14.33
N MET A 48 7.22 -4.04 -13.21
CA MET A 48 7.97 -5.29 -13.05
C MET A 48 7.18 -6.51 -13.52
N GLY A 49 5.88 -6.36 -13.76
CA GLY A 49 4.97 -7.45 -14.15
C GLY A 49 4.52 -8.33 -12.98
N ASP A 50 4.66 -7.84 -11.74
CA ASP A 50 4.17 -8.55 -10.54
C ASP A 50 2.65 -8.47 -10.39
N ILE A 51 2.03 -7.43 -10.97
CA ILE A 51 0.58 -7.21 -11.00
C ILE A 51 0.13 -6.81 -12.41
N THR A 52 -1.15 -6.99 -12.67
CA THR A 52 -1.85 -6.57 -13.88
C THR A 52 -2.35 -5.12 -13.75
N GLN A 53 -2.66 -4.51 -14.90
CA GLN A 53 -3.28 -3.17 -14.93
C GLN A 53 -4.64 -3.16 -14.20
N GLU A 54 -5.40 -4.25 -14.30
CA GLU A 54 -6.69 -4.39 -13.62
C GLU A 54 -6.52 -4.39 -12.09
N GLU A 55 -5.58 -5.17 -11.58
CA GLU A 55 -5.23 -5.18 -10.14
C GLU A 55 -4.72 -3.82 -9.67
N TYR A 56 -3.95 -3.11 -10.50
CA TYR A 56 -3.53 -1.74 -10.21
C TYR A 56 -4.74 -0.81 -10.08
N ASP A 57 -5.64 -0.79 -11.07
CA ASP A 57 -6.79 0.13 -11.11
C ASP A 57 -7.78 -0.15 -9.96
N GLU A 58 -8.01 -1.42 -9.64
CA GLU A 58 -8.79 -1.85 -8.48
C GLU A 58 -8.15 -1.37 -7.18
N THR A 59 -6.85 -1.62 -6.99
CA THR A 59 -6.15 -1.29 -5.74
C THR A 59 -6.03 0.21 -5.52
N VAL A 60 -5.83 0.99 -6.58
CA VAL A 60 -5.74 2.46 -6.49
C VAL A 60 -7.11 3.06 -6.13
N SER A 61 -8.20 2.46 -6.61
CA SER A 61 -9.57 2.86 -6.29
C SER A 61 -9.98 2.48 -4.86
N GLU A 62 -9.36 1.46 -4.27
CA GLU A 62 -9.62 1.09 -2.89
C GLU A 62 -8.99 2.09 -1.90
N PRO A 63 -9.73 2.51 -0.86
CA PRO A 63 -9.17 3.31 0.22
C PRO A 63 -8.19 2.50 1.07
N ILE A 64 -7.13 3.15 1.57
CA ILE A 64 -6.19 2.53 2.51
C ILE A 64 -6.93 2.22 3.81
N THR A 65 -7.25 0.94 4.03
CA THR A 65 -7.90 0.49 5.25
C THR A 65 -6.82 0.07 6.24
N LEU A 66 -6.53 0.96 7.19
CA LEU A 66 -5.60 0.67 8.27
C LEU A 66 -6.22 -0.34 9.24
N ASN A 67 -5.95 -1.62 9.02
CA ASN A 67 -6.04 -2.61 10.10
C ASN A 67 -4.78 -2.48 10.97
N LEU A 68 -4.66 -1.35 11.68
CA LEU A 68 -3.74 -1.21 12.80
C LEU A 68 -4.14 -2.29 13.80
N GLY A 69 -3.43 -3.42 13.77
CA GLY A 69 -3.63 -4.51 14.68
C GLY A 69 -3.83 -3.94 16.08
N GLN A 70 -4.99 -4.24 16.65
CA GLN A 70 -5.40 -3.88 18.00
C GLN A 70 -4.19 -3.86 18.93
N LEU A 71 -3.86 -2.66 19.46
CA LEU A 71 -2.85 -2.44 20.50
C LEU A 71 -3.04 -3.40 21.68
#